data_AF-A0A3S5YC24-F1
#
_entry.id   AF-A0A3S5YC24-F1
#
_cell.length_a   1.000
_cell.length_b   1.000
_cell.length_c   1.000
_cell.angle_alpha   90.00
_cell.angle_beta   90.00
_cell.angle_gamma   90.00
#
_symmetry.space_group_name_H-M   'P 1'
#
loop_
_entity.id
_entity.type
_entity.pdbx_description
1 polymer ?
#
loop_
_entity_poly.entity_id
_entity_poly.type
_entity_poly.pdbx_seq_one_letter_code
_entity_poly.pdbx_strand_id
1 'polypeptide(L)'
;MPELDDMSREAPRPKGPALMPRILGTSVPTVVADLHEHGPPTAAEPVGTTTRHHWTFARIGLYLLLASLPLLAISAQVFGVVSMNATGALVIIPLAAVLVVACVIAPHPIDRIVGHGLGWGMFACLVYDVFRLDTVYLLGLWDDFIPKMGTWLHSGTDTQTGAIVGYLWRYFGDGGGIGIAFFLIALALGLQHRSRRTVLAAFVTGAVFPVWAGLIGTVALSPSGEHDMFPLTTRTVTLSLIGHLIFGLVLGLGFLRARSTLGRHWPWPPLLAGRSAGTDGSDR
;
A
#
# COMPACT_ATOMS: atom_id res chain seq x y z
N MET A 1 -4.20 -58.16 -56.14
CA MET A 1 -3.20 -57.51 -57.02
C MET A 1 -3.72 -57.57 -58.43
N PRO A 2 -3.63 -56.51 -59.26
CA PRO A 2 -3.29 -55.10 -59.02
C PRO A 2 -4.56 -54.24 -59.24
N GLU A 3 -4.65 -52.90 -59.32
CA GLU A 3 -3.71 -51.82 -59.63
C GLU A 3 -4.37 -50.49 -59.21
N LEU A 4 -3.55 -49.53 -58.79
CA LEU A 4 -3.91 -48.13 -58.52
C LEU A 4 -4.28 -47.42 -59.83
N ASP A 5 -5.28 -46.54 -59.85
CA ASP A 5 -5.07 -45.09 -59.98
C ASP A 5 -6.36 -44.27 -60.12
N ASP A 6 -6.22 -43.01 -59.70
CA ASP A 6 -6.98 -41.81 -60.06
C ASP A 6 -8.35 -41.53 -59.42
N MET A 7 -8.29 -40.98 -58.21
CA MET A 7 -9.30 -40.05 -57.69
C MET A 7 -8.76 -38.62 -57.75
N SER A 8 -9.13 -37.87 -58.79
CA SER A 8 -8.84 -36.44 -58.87
C SER A 8 -10.00 -35.64 -59.48
N ARG A 9 -10.69 -34.91 -58.59
CA ARG A 9 -11.21 -33.53 -58.77
C ARG A 9 -12.35 -33.27 -59.76
N GLU A 10 -13.52 -32.97 -59.20
CA GLU A 10 -14.30 -31.79 -59.61
C GLU A 10 -15.10 -31.22 -58.43
N ALA A 11 -14.90 -29.95 -58.13
CA ALA A 11 -15.53 -29.26 -57.00
C ALA A 11 -16.81 -28.53 -57.45
N PRO A 12 -17.98 -28.75 -56.81
CA PRO A 12 -19.15 -27.92 -57.05
C PRO A 12 -19.14 -26.67 -56.15
N ARG A 13 -19.36 -25.51 -56.77
CA ARG A 13 -19.53 -24.19 -56.14
C ARG A 13 -20.57 -24.20 -55.00
N PRO A 14 -20.26 -23.63 -53.82
CA PRO A 14 -21.30 -23.34 -52.85
C PRO A 14 -21.91 -21.94 -53.04
N LYS A 15 -23.23 -21.98 -52.88
CA LYS A 15 -24.26 -20.95 -52.99
C LYS A 15 -24.01 -19.74 -52.09
N GLY A 16 -24.37 -18.55 -52.57
CA GLY A 16 -24.31 -17.30 -51.82
C GLY A 16 -25.21 -17.34 -50.57
N PRO A 17 -24.83 -16.66 -49.48
CA PRO A 17 -25.59 -16.71 -48.24
C PRO A 17 -26.83 -15.82 -48.29
N ALA A 18 -27.92 -16.41 -47.81
CA ALA A 18 -29.21 -15.80 -47.55
C ALA A 18 -29.16 -14.77 -46.41
N LEU A 19 -30.11 -13.85 -46.45
CA LEU A 19 -30.26 -12.65 -45.63
C LEU A 19 -31.05 -12.93 -44.34
N MET A 20 -30.52 -12.55 -43.15
CA MET A 20 -31.20 -11.99 -41.94
C MET A 20 -30.37 -12.20 -40.64
N PRO A 21 -30.58 -11.45 -39.54
CA PRO A 21 -30.20 -10.04 -39.33
C PRO A 21 -29.26 -9.90 -38.12
N ARG A 22 -28.29 -8.97 -38.16
CA ARG A 22 -27.41 -8.68 -37.01
C ARG A 22 -27.58 -7.23 -36.57
N ILE A 23 -28.38 -7.04 -35.54
CA ILE A 23 -28.48 -5.80 -34.77
C ILE A 23 -27.28 -5.78 -33.82
N LEU A 24 -26.32 -4.89 -34.06
CA LEU A 24 -25.65 -4.08 -33.03
C LEU A 24 -24.74 -3.08 -33.75
N GLY A 25 -25.05 -1.79 -33.58
CA GLY A 25 -24.30 -0.70 -34.17
C GLY A 25 -22.92 -0.51 -33.56
N THR A 26 -22.00 0.00 -34.36
CA THR A 26 -20.99 1.03 -34.02
C THR A 26 -20.19 1.31 -35.28
N SER A 27 -20.64 2.34 -36.01
CA SER A 27 -20.00 2.85 -37.22
C SER A 27 -18.69 3.55 -36.89
N VAL A 28 -17.62 3.09 -37.52
CA VAL A 28 -16.31 3.76 -37.63
C VAL A 28 -16.49 5.03 -38.48
N PRO A 29 -15.99 6.21 -38.08
CA PRO A 29 -16.06 7.38 -38.95
C PRO A 29 -14.93 7.33 -40.00
N THR A 30 -15.35 7.22 -41.26
CA THR A 30 -14.54 7.52 -42.44
C THR A 30 -14.14 8.99 -42.42
N VAL A 31 -12.85 9.26 -42.58
CA VAL A 31 -12.30 10.60 -42.80
C VAL A 31 -12.80 11.11 -44.15
N VAL A 32 -13.70 12.11 -44.13
CA VAL A 32 -14.00 12.96 -45.27
C VAL A 32 -13.33 14.31 -44.99
N ALA A 33 -12.36 14.65 -45.84
CA ALA A 33 -11.78 15.97 -45.88
C ALA A 33 -12.78 16.91 -46.58
N ASP A 34 -13.19 17.97 -45.90
CA ASP A 34 -13.79 19.14 -46.53
C ASP A 34 -13.12 20.42 -46.01
N LEU A 35 -12.75 21.25 -46.97
CA LEU A 35 -12.06 22.53 -46.86
C LEU A 35 -13.06 23.67 -46.55
N HIS A 36 -12.54 24.68 -45.86
CA HIS A 36 -13.08 26.04 -45.64
C HIS A 36 -14.25 26.23 -44.66
N GLU A 37 -14.00 26.90 -43.52
CA GLU A 37 -14.26 28.33 -43.33
C GLU A 37 -13.80 28.81 -41.93
N HIS A 38 -13.42 30.08 -41.83
CA HIS A 38 -12.94 30.75 -40.63
C HIS A 38 -14.04 30.90 -39.56
N GLY A 39 -13.86 30.25 -38.40
CA GLY A 39 -14.57 30.54 -37.15
C GLY A 39 -13.62 31.14 -36.10
N PRO A 40 -14.06 32.07 -35.24
CA PRO A 40 -13.21 32.68 -34.23
C PRO A 40 -12.73 31.63 -33.22
N PRO A 41 -11.57 31.84 -32.57
CA PRO A 41 -10.99 30.84 -31.67
C PRO A 41 -11.97 30.55 -30.53
N THR A 42 -12.56 29.36 -30.58
CA THR A 42 -13.31 28.76 -29.48
C THR A 42 -12.47 28.88 -28.22
N ALA A 43 -13.08 29.46 -27.20
CA ALA A 43 -12.53 29.71 -25.89
C ALA A 43 -11.68 28.52 -25.40
N ALA A 44 -10.41 28.81 -25.10
CA ALA A 44 -9.58 27.91 -24.33
C ALA A 44 -10.16 27.82 -22.91
N GLU A 45 -10.82 26.72 -22.59
CA GLU A 45 -10.81 26.19 -21.23
C GLU A 45 -10.01 24.88 -21.25
N PRO A 46 -9.01 24.71 -20.35
CA PRO A 46 -9.37 24.44 -18.96
C PRO A 46 -8.36 24.99 -17.93
N VAL A 47 -8.81 25.91 -17.06
CA VAL A 47 -8.16 26.15 -15.76
C VAL A 47 -8.76 25.15 -14.76
N GLY A 48 -8.37 23.87 -14.90
CA GLY A 48 -8.83 22.76 -14.07
C GLY A 48 -7.74 22.10 -13.22
N THR A 49 -6.57 22.72 -13.09
CA THR A 49 -5.37 22.07 -12.53
C THR A 49 -5.23 22.27 -11.03
N THR A 50 -5.50 23.46 -10.50
CA THR A 50 -5.20 23.78 -9.09
C THR A 50 -6.11 23.06 -8.08
N THR A 51 -7.38 22.83 -8.43
CA THR A 51 -8.37 22.20 -7.52
C THR A 51 -8.16 20.69 -7.37
N ARG A 52 -7.70 19.98 -8.39
CA ARG A 52 -7.45 18.53 -8.29
C ARG A 52 -6.23 18.19 -7.43
N HIS A 53 -5.23 19.07 -7.40
CA HIS A 53 -4.04 18.85 -6.58
C HIS A 53 -4.32 18.97 -5.08
N HIS A 54 -5.13 19.95 -4.63
CA HIS A 54 -5.44 20.08 -3.20
C HIS A 54 -6.15 18.84 -2.64
N TRP A 55 -7.03 18.22 -3.43
CA TRP A 55 -7.79 17.04 -3.01
C TRP A 55 -6.89 15.82 -2.91
N THR A 56 -5.91 15.70 -3.82
CA THR A 56 -4.94 14.62 -3.78
C THR A 56 -4.04 14.75 -2.55
N PHE A 57 -3.55 15.96 -2.23
CA PHE A 57 -2.77 16.20 -1.02
C PHE A 57 -3.56 15.92 0.24
N ALA A 58 -4.81 16.40 0.33
CA ALA A 58 -5.69 16.12 1.46
C ALA A 58 -5.90 14.61 1.63
N ARG A 59 -6.19 13.89 0.55
CA ARG A 59 -6.40 12.43 0.57
C ARG A 59 -5.15 11.66 1.02
N ILE A 60 -3.97 12.02 0.52
CA ILE A 60 -2.69 11.45 0.98
C ILE A 60 -2.46 11.76 2.45
N GLY A 61 -2.71 13.00 2.88
CA GLY A 61 -2.60 13.41 4.27
C GLY A 61 -3.51 12.59 5.18
N LEU A 62 -4.76 12.35 4.79
CA LEU A 62 -5.69 11.50 5.52
C LEU A 62 -5.21 10.04 5.59
N TYR A 63 -4.64 9.49 4.51
CA TYR A 63 -4.07 8.14 4.55
C TYR A 63 -2.85 8.06 5.47
N LEU A 64 -1.95 9.06 5.45
CA LEU A 64 -0.79 9.11 6.34
C LEU A 64 -1.22 9.30 7.80
N LEU A 65 -2.27 10.08 8.04
CA LEU A 65 -2.87 10.24 9.36
C LEU A 65 -3.45 8.90 9.84
N LEU A 66 -4.30 8.26 9.03
CA LEU A 66 -4.85 6.95 9.38
C LEU A 66 -3.76 5.90 9.60
N ALA A 67 -2.69 5.92 8.80
CA ALA A 67 -1.56 5.01 8.90
C ALA A 67 -0.72 5.20 10.18
N SER A 68 -0.69 6.41 10.75
CA SER A 68 0.11 6.72 11.94
C SER A 68 -0.70 6.61 13.24
N LEU A 69 -2.00 6.88 13.21
CA LEU A 69 -2.85 6.89 14.40
C LEU A 69 -2.86 5.56 15.20
N PRO A 70 -2.90 4.36 14.59
CA PRO A 70 -2.86 3.10 15.36
C PRO A 70 -1.63 2.96 16.25
N LEU A 71 -0.46 3.30 15.73
CA LEU A 71 0.80 3.26 16.48
C LEU A 71 0.82 4.33 17.57
N LEU A 72 0.39 5.56 17.22
CA LEU A 72 0.34 6.67 18.18
C LEU A 72 -0.68 6.42 19.29
N ALA A 73 -1.77 5.72 19.02
CA ALA A 73 -2.77 5.35 20.01
C ALA A 73 -2.19 4.38 21.06
N ILE A 74 -1.34 3.43 20.65
CA ILE A 74 -0.61 2.55 21.57
C ILE A 74 0.29 3.38 22.49
N SER A 75 1.11 4.27 21.92
CA SER A 75 1.96 5.15 22.73
C SER A 75 1.11 6.00 23.68
N ALA A 76 0.05 6.64 23.18
CA ALA A 76 -0.81 7.50 24.00
C ALA A 76 -1.49 6.75 25.16
N GLN A 77 -1.93 5.51 24.94
CA GLN A 77 -2.47 4.63 25.98
C GLN A 77 -1.41 4.29 27.03
N VAL A 78 -0.20 3.92 26.59
CA VAL A 78 0.90 3.55 27.47
C VAL A 78 1.43 4.74 28.27
N PHE A 79 1.37 5.95 27.73
CA PHE A 79 1.67 7.19 28.46
C PHE A 79 0.49 7.71 29.31
N GLY A 80 -0.68 7.05 29.26
CA GLY A 80 -1.87 7.47 30.00
C GLY A 80 -2.49 8.78 29.50
N VAL A 81 -2.21 9.20 28.27
CA VAL A 81 -2.72 10.44 27.66
C VAL A 81 -4.17 10.28 27.22
N VAL A 82 -4.46 9.23 26.45
CA VAL A 82 -5.81 8.90 25.99
C VAL A 82 -5.93 7.40 25.79
N SER A 83 -7.11 6.84 26.04
CA SER A 83 -7.32 5.41 25.88
C SER A 83 -7.37 4.96 24.42
N MET A 84 -6.89 3.75 24.16
CA MET A 84 -6.99 3.12 22.83
C MET A 84 -8.44 2.84 22.45
N ASN A 85 -9.31 2.47 23.40
CA ASN A 85 -10.75 2.31 23.15
C ASN A 85 -11.38 3.60 22.61
N ALA A 86 -11.14 4.75 23.25
CA ALA A 86 -11.68 6.03 22.80
C ALA A 86 -11.11 6.45 21.44
N THR A 87 -9.78 6.38 21.28
CA THR A 87 -9.11 6.76 20.03
C THR A 87 -9.51 5.83 18.88
N GLY A 88 -9.61 4.54 19.14
CA GLY A 88 -10.06 3.52 18.19
C GLY A 88 -11.49 3.77 17.71
N ALA A 89 -12.43 3.88 18.65
CA ALA A 89 -13.85 3.99 18.36
C ALA A 89 -14.25 5.36 17.77
N LEU A 90 -13.65 6.45 18.25
CA LEU A 90 -14.08 7.81 17.89
C LEU A 90 -13.27 8.44 16.76
N VAL A 91 -12.06 7.94 16.49
CA VAL A 91 -11.15 8.56 15.51
C VAL A 91 -10.75 7.57 14.43
N ILE A 92 -10.10 6.47 14.80
CA ILE A 92 -9.43 5.57 13.84
C ILE A 92 -10.46 4.82 12.98
N ILE A 93 -11.44 4.17 13.60
CA ILE A 93 -12.48 3.40 12.89
C ILE A 93 -13.34 4.33 12.01
N PRO A 94 -13.86 5.48 12.50
CA PRO A 94 -14.60 6.41 11.66
C PRO A 94 -13.78 6.94 10.48
N LEU A 95 -12.51 7.32 10.70
CA LEU A 95 -11.63 7.79 9.62
C LEU A 95 -11.38 6.69 8.57
N ALA A 96 -11.12 5.46 9.01
CA ALA A 96 -11.00 4.30 8.13
C ALA A 96 -12.27 4.08 7.32
N ALA A 97 -13.44 4.12 7.95
CA ALA A 97 -14.73 3.96 7.28
C ALA A 97 -14.97 5.05 6.23
N VAL A 98 -14.71 6.32 6.56
CA VAL A 98 -14.82 7.44 5.62
C VAL A 98 -13.89 7.25 4.42
N LEU A 99 -12.65 6.83 4.65
CA LEU A 99 -11.70 6.60 3.55
C LEU A 99 -12.07 5.38 2.69
N VAL A 100 -12.60 4.32 3.29
CA VAL A 100 -13.13 3.16 2.54
C VAL A 100 -14.34 3.59 1.68
N VAL A 101 -15.28 4.33 2.26
CA VAL A 101 -16.42 4.87 1.51
C VAL A 101 -15.92 5.77 0.39
N ALA A 102 -14.95 6.66 0.65
CA ALA A 102 -14.34 7.52 -0.37
C ALA A 102 -13.67 6.73 -1.49
N CYS A 103 -13.03 5.58 -1.21
CA CYS A 103 -12.48 4.69 -2.24
C CYS A 103 -13.56 4.09 -3.14
N VAL A 104 -14.77 3.84 -2.61
CA VAL A 104 -15.88 3.27 -3.37
C VAL A 104 -16.62 4.34 -4.18
N ILE A 105 -16.96 5.47 -3.56
CA ILE A 105 -17.80 6.50 -4.19
C ILE A 105 -17.00 7.45 -5.08
N ALA A 106 -15.71 7.66 -4.78
CA ALA A 106 -14.84 8.60 -5.45
C ALA A 106 -13.42 8.01 -5.59
N PRO A 107 -13.26 6.91 -6.36
CA PRO A 107 -11.99 6.22 -6.50
C PRO A 107 -10.92 7.16 -7.08
N HIS A 108 -9.72 7.08 -6.50
CA HIS A 108 -8.58 7.90 -6.89
C HIS A 108 -7.34 7.02 -7.20
N PRO A 109 -6.47 7.39 -8.16
CA PRO A 109 -5.26 6.60 -8.47
C PRO A 109 -4.37 6.28 -7.26
N ILE A 110 -4.31 7.18 -6.27
CA ILE A 110 -3.58 6.99 -5.00
C ILE A 110 -4.09 5.78 -4.21
N ASP A 111 -5.37 5.44 -4.30
CA ASP A 111 -5.97 4.34 -3.55
C ASP A 111 -5.34 2.99 -3.91
N ARG A 112 -4.83 2.86 -5.14
CA ARG A 112 -4.08 1.67 -5.57
C ARG A 112 -2.74 1.55 -4.85
N ILE A 113 -2.06 2.67 -4.64
CA ILE A 113 -0.81 2.70 -3.87
C ILE A 113 -1.11 2.30 -2.42
N VAL A 114 -2.18 2.86 -1.85
CA VAL A 114 -2.64 2.57 -0.49
C VAL A 114 -3.00 1.09 -0.35
N GLY A 115 -3.79 0.52 -1.26
CA GLY A 115 -4.15 -0.90 -1.21
C GLY A 115 -2.94 -1.82 -1.31
N HIS A 116 -1.95 -1.49 -2.15
CA HIS A 116 -0.69 -2.24 -2.20
C HIS A 116 0.16 -2.08 -0.93
N GLY A 117 0.24 -0.87 -0.38
CA GLY A 117 0.92 -0.61 0.88
C GLY A 117 0.29 -1.38 2.04
N LEU A 118 -1.04 -1.35 2.14
CA LEU A 118 -1.82 -2.10 3.12
C LEU A 118 -1.54 -3.59 3.00
N GLY A 119 -1.69 -4.17 1.81
CA GLY A 119 -1.51 -5.60 1.58
C GLY A 119 -0.09 -6.08 1.86
N TRP A 120 0.94 -5.37 1.37
CA TRP A 120 2.34 -5.72 1.65
C TRP A 120 2.74 -5.45 3.11
N GLY A 121 2.15 -4.44 3.75
CA GLY A 121 2.32 -4.17 5.18
C GLY A 121 1.78 -5.30 6.05
N MET A 122 0.55 -5.73 5.78
CA MET A 122 -0.05 -6.91 6.44
C MET A 122 0.78 -8.17 6.21
N PHE A 123 1.25 -8.40 4.97
CA PHE A 123 2.08 -9.56 4.66
C PHE A 123 3.45 -9.51 5.35
N ALA A 124 4.11 -8.36 5.37
CA ALA A 124 5.36 -8.19 6.11
C ALA A 124 5.18 -8.40 7.62
N CYS A 125 4.04 -7.96 8.17
CA CYS A 125 3.66 -8.20 9.56
C CYS A 125 3.42 -9.68 9.83
N LEU A 126 2.76 -10.41 8.92
CA LEU A 126 2.60 -11.86 9.01
C LEU A 126 3.95 -12.59 9.03
N VAL A 127 4.87 -12.23 8.13
CA VAL A 127 6.20 -12.87 8.09
C VAL A 127 7.02 -12.56 9.33
N TYR A 128 6.93 -11.33 9.86
CA TYR A 128 7.45 -11.01 11.19
C TYR A 128 6.78 -11.91 12.24
N ASP A 129 5.46 -12.04 12.24
CA ASP A 129 4.77 -12.85 13.26
C ASP A 129 5.12 -14.33 13.22
N VAL A 130 5.42 -14.92 12.07
CA VAL A 130 5.97 -16.29 12.04
C VAL A 130 7.24 -16.36 12.92
N PHE A 131 8.20 -15.46 12.71
CA PHE A 131 9.39 -15.39 13.57
C PHE A 131 9.04 -15.07 15.03
N ARG A 132 8.17 -14.09 15.27
CA ARG A 132 7.83 -13.64 16.63
C ARG A 132 7.12 -14.73 17.42
N LEU A 133 6.07 -15.32 16.86
CA LEU A 133 5.25 -16.31 17.53
C LEU A 133 6.03 -17.59 17.81
N ASP A 134 6.96 -17.96 16.94
CA ASP A 134 7.90 -19.05 17.23
C ASP A 134 8.75 -18.70 18.48
N THR A 135 9.26 -17.47 18.57
CA THR A 135 10.03 -17.05 19.76
C THR A 135 9.21 -16.96 21.04
N VAL A 136 7.91 -16.65 20.94
CA VAL A 136 6.98 -16.59 22.08
C VAL A 136 6.55 -18.00 22.49
N TYR A 137 5.86 -18.72 21.59
CA TYR A 137 5.09 -19.92 21.93
C TYR A 137 5.87 -21.22 21.76
N LEU A 138 6.84 -21.28 20.85
CA LEU A 138 7.67 -22.48 20.68
C LEU A 138 8.92 -22.43 21.58
N LEU A 139 9.53 -21.26 21.70
CA LEU A 139 10.81 -21.11 22.40
C LEU A 139 10.69 -20.47 23.79
N GLY A 140 9.53 -19.90 24.16
CA GLY A 140 9.31 -19.30 25.48
C GLY A 140 10.27 -18.15 25.81
N LEU A 141 10.74 -17.42 24.78
CA LEU A 141 11.80 -16.42 24.94
C LEU A 141 11.28 -15.09 25.50
N TRP A 142 10.00 -14.79 25.30
CA TRP A 142 9.28 -13.61 25.78
C TRP A 142 7.76 -13.75 25.63
N ASP A 143 7.01 -12.87 26.30
CA ASP A 143 5.55 -12.90 26.35
C ASP A 143 4.87 -12.22 25.15
N ASP A 144 3.65 -12.66 24.85
CA ASP A 144 2.81 -12.01 23.86
C ASP A 144 1.99 -10.86 24.48
N PHE A 145 2.39 -9.62 24.18
CA PHE A 145 1.64 -8.43 24.62
C PHE A 145 0.42 -8.10 23.73
N ILE A 146 0.27 -8.76 22.58
CA ILE A 146 -0.81 -8.45 21.61
C ILE A 146 -2.21 -8.71 22.17
N PRO A 147 -2.48 -9.81 22.90
CA PRO A 147 -3.78 -10.00 23.56
C PRO A 147 -4.11 -8.89 24.57
N LYS A 148 -3.12 -8.44 25.37
CA LYS A 148 -3.28 -7.33 26.32
C LYS A 148 -3.56 -6.00 25.59
N MET A 149 -2.90 -5.76 24.47
CA MET A 149 -3.21 -4.59 23.63
C MET A 149 -4.65 -4.63 23.10
N GLY A 150 -5.15 -5.80 22.71
CA GLY A 150 -6.53 -5.92 22.25
C GLY A 150 -7.57 -5.61 23.32
N THR A 151 -7.32 -5.94 24.59
CA THR A 151 -8.22 -5.58 25.68
C THR A 151 -8.32 -4.07 25.91
N TRP A 152 -7.27 -3.31 25.59
CA TRP A 152 -7.33 -1.84 25.61
C TRP A 152 -8.31 -1.26 24.59
N LEU A 153 -8.58 -1.98 23.50
CA LEU A 153 -9.42 -1.50 22.41
C LEU A 153 -10.91 -1.77 22.66
N HIS A 154 -11.26 -2.88 23.30
CA HIS A 154 -12.66 -3.25 23.58
C HIS A 154 -13.06 -3.17 25.06
N SER A 155 -12.16 -2.65 25.91
CA SER A 155 -12.35 -2.44 27.36
C SER A 155 -12.86 -3.66 28.15
N GLY A 156 -12.64 -4.87 27.63
CA GLY A 156 -12.99 -6.12 28.29
C GLY A 156 -11.79 -6.78 28.96
N THR A 157 -12.03 -7.88 29.69
CA THR A 157 -10.99 -8.64 30.40
C THR A 157 -10.71 -10.01 29.77
N ASP A 158 -11.50 -10.40 28.76
CA ASP A 158 -11.36 -11.68 28.09
C ASP A 158 -10.13 -11.73 27.19
N THR A 159 -9.26 -12.72 27.44
CA THR A 159 -7.98 -12.88 26.75
C THR A 159 -8.17 -13.37 25.32
N GLN A 160 -9.20 -14.18 25.04
CA GLN A 160 -9.45 -14.69 23.69
C GLN A 160 -9.92 -13.57 22.75
N THR A 161 -10.89 -12.77 23.19
CA THR A 161 -11.35 -11.57 22.46
C THR A 161 -10.22 -10.57 22.31
N GLY A 162 -9.44 -10.35 23.38
CA GLY A 162 -8.23 -9.53 23.35
C GLY A 162 -7.24 -10.00 22.29
N ALA A 163 -6.98 -11.31 22.16
CA ALA A 163 -6.11 -11.84 21.12
C ALA A 163 -6.65 -11.53 19.71
N ILE A 164 -7.93 -11.82 19.45
CA ILE A 164 -8.53 -11.57 18.13
C ILE A 164 -8.43 -10.09 17.76
N VAL A 165 -8.87 -9.21 18.66
CA VAL A 165 -8.87 -7.76 18.44
C VAL A 165 -7.44 -7.23 18.32
N GLY A 166 -6.53 -7.70 19.15
CA GLY A 166 -5.12 -7.32 19.14
C GLY A 166 -4.44 -7.68 17.82
N TYR A 167 -4.65 -8.90 17.31
CA TYR A 167 -4.08 -9.31 16.01
C TYR A 167 -4.72 -8.60 14.83
N LEU A 168 -6.02 -8.31 14.87
CA LEU A 168 -6.66 -7.47 13.86
C LEU A 168 -6.05 -6.06 13.83
N TRP A 169 -5.84 -5.45 15.00
CA TRP A 169 -5.17 -4.15 15.12
C TRP A 169 -3.74 -4.21 14.61
N ARG A 170 -3.00 -5.24 14.98
CA ARG A 170 -1.61 -5.46 14.57
C ARG A 170 -1.48 -5.57 13.04
N TYR A 171 -2.33 -6.33 12.38
CA TYR A 171 -2.23 -6.52 10.93
C TYR A 171 -2.77 -5.32 10.16
N PHE A 172 -3.98 -4.85 10.43
CA PHE A 172 -4.62 -3.79 9.65
C PHE A 172 -4.16 -2.40 10.07
N GLY A 173 -4.09 -2.15 11.38
CA GLY A 173 -3.67 -0.87 11.95
C GLY A 173 -2.16 -0.68 11.83
N ASP A 174 -1.38 -1.50 12.54
CA ASP A 174 0.07 -1.30 12.60
C ASP A 174 0.76 -1.70 11.29
N GLY A 175 0.76 -2.99 10.96
CA GLY A 175 1.45 -3.50 9.77
C GLY A 175 0.97 -2.85 8.47
N GLY A 176 -0.34 -2.83 8.28
CA GLY A 176 -1.01 -2.21 7.14
C GLY A 176 -0.78 -0.71 7.06
N GLY A 177 -0.95 0.02 8.17
CA GLY A 177 -0.67 1.45 8.25
C GLY A 177 0.78 1.80 7.91
N ILE A 178 1.74 1.13 8.54
CA ILE A 178 3.18 1.30 8.24
C ILE A 178 3.44 1.04 6.75
N GLY A 179 2.85 -0.02 6.18
CA GLY A 179 2.97 -0.33 4.76
C GLY A 179 2.47 0.79 3.84
N ILE A 180 1.29 1.36 4.14
CA ILE A 180 0.75 2.53 3.44
C ILE A 180 1.72 3.71 3.51
N ALA A 181 2.19 4.04 4.71
CA ALA A 181 3.09 5.17 4.92
C ALA A 181 4.39 5.00 4.13
N PHE A 182 5.01 3.82 4.19
CA PHE A 182 6.25 3.55 3.49
C PHE A 182 6.10 3.65 1.98
N PHE A 183 5.01 3.13 1.42
CA PHE A 183 4.79 3.18 -0.04
C PHE A 183 4.57 4.61 -0.54
N LEU A 184 3.76 5.39 0.18
CA LEU A 184 3.50 6.79 -0.17
C LEU A 184 4.78 7.63 -0.05
N ILE A 185 5.51 7.50 1.05
CA ILE A 185 6.76 8.24 1.28
C ILE A 185 7.84 7.81 0.28
N ALA A 186 7.97 6.51 -0.01
CA ALA A 186 8.93 6.00 -0.98
C ALA A 186 8.70 6.58 -2.38
N LEU A 187 7.44 6.67 -2.84
CA LEU A 187 7.11 7.26 -4.13
C LEU A 187 7.34 8.78 -4.13
N ALA A 188 6.96 9.46 -3.05
CA ALA A 188 7.24 10.88 -2.88
C ALA A 188 8.74 11.19 -2.95
N LEU A 189 9.58 10.35 -2.34
CA LEU A 189 11.04 10.49 -2.36
C LEU A 189 11.70 9.94 -3.65
N GLY A 190 10.94 9.32 -4.56
CA GLY A 190 11.49 8.81 -5.82
C GLY A 190 12.24 7.49 -5.74
N LEU A 191 12.01 6.68 -4.70
CA LEU A 191 12.69 5.39 -4.50
C LEU A 191 12.39 4.40 -5.65
N GLN A 192 11.30 4.57 -6.38
CA GLN A 192 10.97 3.76 -7.56
C GLN A 192 12.06 3.81 -8.64
N HIS A 193 12.83 4.90 -8.71
CA HIS A 193 13.92 5.10 -9.68
C HIS A 193 15.31 4.74 -9.12
N ARG A 194 15.39 4.30 -7.86
CA ARG A 194 16.67 4.00 -7.20
C ARG A 194 17.05 2.53 -7.33
N SER A 195 18.32 2.24 -7.05
CA SER A 195 18.85 0.88 -7.07
C SER A 195 18.11 -0.03 -6.08
N ARG A 196 18.08 -1.35 -6.34
CA ARG A 196 17.49 -2.34 -5.42
C ARG A 196 18.08 -2.23 -4.00
N ARG A 197 19.40 -2.03 -3.89
CA ARG A 197 20.09 -1.91 -2.59
C ARG A 197 19.62 -0.68 -1.83
N THR A 198 19.50 0.47 -2.51
CA THR A 198 19.02 1.72 -1.90
C THR A 198 17.60 1.58 -1.38
N VAL A 199 16.71 0.95 -2.15
CA VAL A 199 15.32 0.72 -1.73
C VAL A 199 15.26 -0.19 -0.50
N LEU A 200 15.95 -1.33 -0.53
CA LEU A 200 15.95 -2.24 0.63
C LEU A 200 16.55 -1.59 1.86
N ALA A 201 17.67 -0.86 1.71
CA ALA A 201 18.27 -0.12 2.81
C ALA A 201 17.31 0.94 3.37
N ALA A 202 16.61 1.70 2.52
CA ALA A 202 15.65 2.70 2.98
C ALA A 202 14.48 2.09 3.75
N PHE A 203 13.94 0.95 3.30
CA PHE A 203 12.85 0.27 3.99
C PHE A 203 13.31 -0.40 5.29
N VAL A 204 14.48 -1.04 5.31
CA VAL A 204 15.04 -1.60 6.55
C VAL A 204 15.35 -0.48 7.55
N THR A 205 16.04 0.58 7.11
CA THR A 205 16.33 1.73 7.95
C THR A 205 15.05 2.39 8.45
N GLY A 206 14.03 2.56 7.60
CA GLY A 206 12.73 3.09 8.01
C GLY A 206 12.04 2.23 9.07
N ALA A 207 12.12 0.91 8.95
CA ALA A 207 11.53 -0.03 9.91
C ALA A 207 12.27 -0.03 11.25
N VAL A 208 13.59 0.19 11.23
CA VAL A 208 14.39 0.34 12.46
C VAL A 208 14.20 1.74 13.05
N PHE A 209 14.22 2.77 12.22
CA PHE A 209 14.09 4.19 12.55
C PHE A 209 13.18 4.87 11.52
N PRO A 210 11.93 5.25 11.88
CA PRO A 210 11.48 5.50 13.25
C PRO A 210 10.69 4.36 13.94
N VAL A 211 10.29 3.29 13.25
CA VAL A 211 9.26 2.37 13.79
C VAL A 211 9.72 1.61 15.03
N TRP A 212 10.76 0.79 14.93
CA TRP A 212 11.28 0.04 16.07
C TRP A 212 11.82 0.96 17.17
N ALA A 213 12.59 1.99 16.80
CA ALA A 213 13.14 2.94 17.76
C ALA A 213 12.02 3.68 18.53
N GLY A 214 10.91 4.03 17.87
CA GLY A 214 9.74 4.62 18.50
C GLY A 214 9.03 3.67 19.47
N LEU A 215 8.94 2.38 19.14
CA LEU A 215 8.45 1.35 20.06
C LEU A 215 9.33 1.26 21.30
N ILE A 216 10.65 1.10 21.12
CA ILE A 216 11.59 1.02 22.25
C ILE A 216 11.55 2.31 23.08
N GLY A 217 11.48 3.47 22.43
CA GLY A 217 11.31 4.76 23.09
C GLY A 217 10.02 4.82 23.90
N THR A 218 8.89 4.32 23.37
CA THR A 218 7.62 4.27 24.10
C THR A 218 7.74 3.40 25.36
N VAL A 219 8.35 2.22 25.26
CA VAL A 219 8.54 1.31 26.39
C VAL A 219 9.50 1.90 27.43
N ALA A 220 10.60 2.49 26.99
CA ALA A 220 11.66 3.00 27.87
C ALA A 220 11.29 4.31 28.57
N LEU A 221 10.47 5.15 27.92
CA LEU A 221 10.14 6.49 28.42
C LEU A 221 8.80 6.54 29.17
N SER A 222 7.90 5.57 28.97
CA SER A 222 6.66 5.51 29.74
C SER A 222 6.88 4.90 31.13
N PRO A 223 6.28 5.46 32.20
CA PRO A 223 6.31 4.88 33.53
C PRO A 223 5.81 3.43 33.61
N SER A 224 4.86 3.07 32.75
CA SER A 224 4.25 1.73 32.72
C SER A 224 4.68 0.90 31.50
N GLY A 225 5.62 1.39 30.68
CA GLY A 225 5.94 0.80 29.38
C GLY A 225 6.37 -0.68 29.47
N GLU A 226 7.31 -0.99 30.36
CA GLU A 226 7.79 -2.37 30.55
C GLU A 226 6.72 -3.33 31.11
N HIS A 227 5.82 -2.81 31.96
CA HIS A 227 4.71 -3.57 32.53
C HIS A 227 3.57 -3.78 31.52
N ASP A 228 3.32 -2.79 30.68
CA ASP A 228 2.19 -2.78 29.76
C ASP A 228 2.47 -3.43 28.42
N MET A 229 3.73 -3.43 28.00
CA MET A 229 4.16 -4.04 26.76
C MET A 229 5.06 -5.25 27.02
N PHE A 230 6.34 -5.02 27.35
CA PHE A 230 7.29 -6.09 27.62
C PHE A 230 8.53 -5.53 28.33
N PRO A 231 9.22 -6.35 29.15
CA PRO A 231 10.44 -5.92 29.82
C PRO A 231 11.57 -5.64 28.83
N LEU A 232 12.37 -4.60 29.09
CA LEU A 232 13.51 -4.22 28.25
C LEU A 232 14.77 -4.99 28.68
N THR A 233 14.91 -6.19 28.13
CA THR A 233 16.10 -7.02 28.27
C THR A 233 16.89 -7.03 26.98
N THR A 234 18.17 -7.38 27.01
CA THR A 234 18.96 -7.60 25.79
C THR A 234 18.25 -8.55 24.83
N ARG A 235 17.61 -9.60 25.36
CA ARG A 235 16.87 -10.58 24.57
C ARG A 235 15.67 -9.95 23.84
N THR A 236 14.77 -9.28 24.56
CA THR A 236 13.55 -8.69 23.96
C THR A 236 13.88 -7.56 22.99
N VAL A 237 14.91 -6.77 23.29
CA VAL A 237 15.44 -5.73 22.39
C VAL A 237 16.01 -6.36 21.11
N THR A 238 16.83 -7.42 21.21
CA THR A 238 17.38 -8.10 20.03
C THR A 238 16.29 -8.79 19.19
N LEU A 239 15.38 -9.53 19.82
CA LEU A 239 14.31 -10.24 19.10
C LEU A 239 13.34 -9.26 18.41
N SER A 240 12.94 -8.19 19.10
CA SER A 240 12.11 -7.14 18.49
C SER A 240 12.83 -6.45 17.33
N LEU A 241 14.14 -6.20 17.43
CA LEU A 241 14.93 -5.64 16.34
C LEU A 241 14.96 -6.57 15.12
N ILE A 242 15.24 -7.87 15.31
CA ILE A 242 15.24 -8.86 14.23
C ILE A 242 13.88 -8.87 13.52
N GLY A 243 12.80 -8.84 14.28
CA GLY A 243 11.45 -8.75 13.72
C GLY A 243 11.24 -7.54 12.81
N HIS A 244 11.74 -6.37 13.19
CA HIS A 244 11.64 -5.16 12.37
C HIS A 244 12.59 -5.16 11.17
N LEU A 245 13.74 -5.81 11.27
CA LEU A 245 14.61 -6.06 10.11
C LEU A 245 13.92 -6.95 9.08
N ILE A 246 13.26 -8.03 9.53
CA ILE A 246 12.43 -8.91 8.67
C ILE A 246 11.30 -8.10 8.03
N PHE A 247 10.55 -7.36 8.83
CA PHE A 247 9.44 -6.53 8.36
C PHE A 247 9.89 -5.54 7.26
N GLY A 248 10.93 -4.75 7.54
CA GLY A 248 11.46 -3.77 6.58
C GLY A 248 11.99 -4.42 5.30
N LEU A 249 12.66 -5.57 5.41
CA LEU A 249 13.14 -6.31 4.25
C LEU A 249 11.98 -6.81 3.37
N VAL A 250 10.98 -7.47 3.96
CA VAL A 250 9.83 -8.02 3.23
C VAL A 250 9.02 -6.90 2.58
N LEU A 251 8.77 -5.82 3.32
CA LEU A 251 8.06 -4.66 2.80
C LEU A 251 8.81 -3.98 1.64
N GLY A 252 10.14 -3.86 1.75
CA GLY A 252 10.99 -3.34 0.69
C GLY A 252 11.01 -4.22 -0.56
N LEU A 253 11.02 -5.54 -0.41
CA LEU A 253 10.86 -6.49 -1.52
C LEU A 253 9.47 -6.36 -2.17
N GLY A 254 8.42 -6.17 -1.37
CA GLY A 254 7.07 -5.89 -1.84
C GLY A 254 6.99 -4.63 -2.69
N PHE A 255 7.60 -3.53 -2.21
CA PHE A 255 7.70 -2.29 -2.97
C PHE A 255 8.46 -2.48 -4.28
N LEU A 256 9.61 -3.16 -4.26
CA LEU A 256 10.38 -3.45 -5.47
C LEU A 256 9.58 -4.23 -6.52
N ARG A 257 8.72 -5.15 -6.07
CA ARG A 257 7.84 -5.91 -6.96
C ARG A 257 6.74 -5.04 -7.58
N ALA A 258 6.25 -4.04 -6.86
CA ALA A 258 5.14 -3.19 -7.29
C ALA A 258 5.55 -1.85 -7.93
N ARG A 259 6.79 -1.39 -7.74
CA ARG A 259 7.23 0.00 -8.02
C ARG A 259 7.01 0.50 -9.45
N SER A 260 7.14 -0.36 -10.46
CA SER A 260 6.94 0.04 -11.87
C SER A 260 5.47 0.36 -12.14
N THR A 261 4.57 -0.46 -11.62
CA THR A 261 3.12 -0.27 -11.74
C THR A 261 2.65 0.91 -10.88
N LEU A 262 3.17 1.02 -9.66
CA LEU A 262 2.77 2.06 -8.70
C LEU A 262 3.26 3.45 -9.11
N GLY A 263 4.47 3.56 -9.68
CA GLY A 263 5.01 4.83 -10.15
C GLY A 263 4.12 5.55 -11.16
N ARG A 264 3.34 4.81 -11.98
CA ARG A 264 2.38 5.38 -12.94
C ARG A 264 1.17 6.06 -12.29
N HIS A 265 0.88 5.73 -11.04
CA HIS A 265 -0.24 6.31 -10.29
C HIS A 265 0.19 7.48 -9.40
N TRP A 266 1.49 7.77 -9.33
CA TRP A 266 2.03 8.90 -8.58
C TRP A 266 1.97 10.18 -9.44
N PRO A 267 1.27 11.24 -9.00
CA PRO A 267 0.95 12.35 -9.91
C PRO A 267 2.00 13.47 -9.95
N TRP A 268 3.08 13.39 -9.17
CA TRP A 268 4.11 14.44 -9.09
C TRP A 268 5.51 13.93 -9.40
N PRO A 269 6.43 14.83 -9.81
CA PRO A 269 7.85 14.52 -9.81
C PRO A 269 8.32 14.11 -8.40
N PRO A 270 9.29 13.19 -8.30
CA PRO A 270 9.87 12.81 -7.03
C PRO A 270 10.63 13.99 -6.39
N LEU A 271 10.57 14.09 -5.06
CA LEU A 271 11.24 15.14 -4.27
C LEU A 271 12.76 15.08 -4.37
N LEU A 272 13.33 13.86 -4.43
CA LEU A 272 14.76 13.67 -4.64
C LEU A 272 15.02 13.42 -6.12
N ALA A 273 15.48 14.46 -6.82
CA ALA A 273 15.85 14.39 -8.23
C ALA A 273 16.74 13.16 -8.50
N GLY A 274 16.37 12.39 -9.51
CA GLY A 274 17.27 11.40 -10.10
C GLY A 274 18.39 12.17 -10.77
N ARG A 275 19.64 11.85 -10.45
CA ARG A 275 20.78 12.34 -11.21
C ARG A 275 20.60 11.77 -12.62
N SER A 276 20.14 12.59 -13.56
CA SER A 276 20.04 12.22 -14.97
C SER A 276 21.43 11.81 -15.43
N ALA A 277 21.65 10.52 -15.68
CA ALA A 277 22.80 10.10 -16.45
C ALA A 277 22.54 10.51 -17.91
N GLY A 278 23.32 11.47 -18.41
CA GLY A 278 23.50 11.69 -19.85
C GLY A 278 22.80 12.91 -20.43
N THR A 279 23.48 14.06 -20.39
CA THR A 279 23.65 14.96 -21.54
C THR A 279 25.07 15.54 -21.47
N ASP A 280 26.08 14.68 -21.61
CA ASP A 280 27.40 15.10 -22.10
C ASP A 280 27.69 14.17 -23.28
N GLY A 281 27.38 14.66 -24.46
CA GLY A 281 27.40 13.90 -25.70
C GLY A 281 27.24 14.84 -26.88
N SER A 282 28.38 15.42 -27.26
CA SER A 282 28.70 16.08 -28.53
C SER A 282 27.86 17.29 -28.94
N ASP A 283 28.40 18.47 -28.65
CA ASP A 283 28.36 19.57 -29.61
C ASP A 283 29.81 20.03 -29.88
N ARG A 284 30.29 19.66 -31.07
CA ARG A 284 31.37 20.25 -31.90
C ARG A 284 32.82 20.19 -31.43
#